data_AF-A0A371ITQ9-F1
#
_entry.id   AF-A0A371ITQ9-F1
#
_cell.length_a   1.000
_cell.length_b   1.000
_cell.length_c   1.000
_cell.angle_alpha   90.00
_cell.angle_beta   90.00
_cell.angle_gamma   90.00
#
_symmetry.space_group_name_H-M   'P 1'
#
loop_
_entity.id
_entity.type
_entity.pdbx_description
1 polymer ?
#
loop_
_entity_poly.entity_id
_entity_poly.type
_entity_poly.pdbx_seq_one_letter_code
_entity_poly.pdbx_strand_id
1 'polypeptide(L)'
;MSQQLVKERVIKYLMEDLLVPQDMIDTDVPLAEFEDDAEGMLDVVVNVKDSEDYYAPVMIIRCMDEDVKLEGETVQKQIDFLEDVDNITMAGRLILTNGNEMMYADWTGEEYNTEASLPTYDQMVKEFFEMEEKMKELEAEHHHEEGCGCGHNHEHNEDHECGCNHEDGGCCKDKH
;
A
#
# COMPACT_ATOMS: atom_id res chain seq x y z
N MET A 1 4.45 -27.32 10.72
CA MET A 1 3.27 -26.82 11.46
C MET A 1 2.28 -26.30 10.44
N SER A 2 0.99 -26.35 10.74
CA SER A 2 0.00 -25.70 9.88
C SER A 2 0.13 -24.18 9.94
N GLN A 3 -0.38 -23.49 8.91
CA GLN A 3 -0.48 -22.04 8.81
C GLN A 3 -1.10 -21.43 10.08
N GLN A 4 -2.16 -22.04 10.62
CA GLN A 4 -2.79 -21.59 11.86
C GLN A 4 -1.83 -21.59 13.06
N LEU A 5 -1.00 -22.62 13.20
CA LEU A 5 0.00 -22.69 14.28
C LEU A 5 1.16 -21.72 14.05
N VAL A 6 1.53 -21.46 12.80
CA VAL A 6 2.48 -20.40 12.44
C VAL A 6 1.92 -19.03 12.83
N LYS A 7 0.65 -18.75 12.49
CA LYS A 7 -0.06 -17.52 12.86
C LYS A 7 -0.11 -17.32 14.38
N GLU A 8 -0.45 -18.36 15.15
CA GLU A 8 -0.45 -18.29 16.62
C GLU A 8 0.94 -17.95 17.19
N ARG A 9 2.01 -18.49 16.61
CA ARG A 9 3.39 -18.17 16.99
C ARG A 9 3.75 -16.72 16.63
N VAL A 10 3.35 -16.25 15.45
CA VAL A 10 3.57 -14.87 15.02
C VAL A 10 2.89 -13.90 15.99
N ILE A 11 1.61 -14.12 16.33
CA ILE A 11 0.88 -13.27 17.29
C ILE A 11 1.60 -13.23 18.63
N LYS A 12 2.08 -14.38 19.12
CA LYS A 12 2.85 -14.45 20.36
C LYS A 12 4.13 -13.60 20.29
N TYR A 13 4.87 -13.68 19.20
CA TYR A 13 6.07 -12.86 18.97
C TYR A 13 5.74 -11.36 18.90
N LEU A 14 4.66 -10.98 18.23
CA LEU A 14 4.21 -9.58 18.19
C LEU A 14 3.94 -9.04 19.61
N MET A 15 3.26 -9.82 20.45
CA MET A 15 2.90 -9.40 21.81
C MET A 15 4.08 -9.42 22.79
N GLU A 16 4.91 -10.47 22.75
CA GLU A 16 5.96 -10.69 23.76
C GLU A 16 7.27 -9.98 23.42
N ASP A 17 7.66 -9.97 22.14
CA ASP A 17 8.96 -9.47 21.69
C ASP A 17 8.85 -8.07 21.08
N LEU A 18 7.81 -7.82 20.27
CA LEU A 18 7.58 -6.48 19.67
C LEU A 18 6.69 -5.59 20.53
N LEU A 19 6.15 -6.11 21.64
CA LEU A 19 5.32 -5.37 22.61
C LEU A 19 4.04 -4.77 22.00
N VAL A 20 3.49 -5.40 20.96
CA VAL A 20 2.24 -4.98 20.33
C VAL A 20 1.06 -5.27 21.27
N PRO A 21 0.24 -4.27 21.64
CA PRO A 21 -0.97 -4.50 22.43
C PRO A 21 -1.95 -5.42 21.70
N GLN A 22 -2.62 -6.31 22.44
CA GLN A 22 -3.54 -7.28 21.85
C GLN A 22 -4.70 -6.62 21.08
N ASP A 23 -5.17 -5.48 21.55
CA ASP A 23 -6.24 -4.69 20.92
C ASP A 23 -5.80 -3.96 19.65
N MET A 24 -4.51 -4.03 19.30
CA MET A 24 -3.93 -3.49 18.07
C MET A 24 -3.61 -4.59 17.05
N ILE A 25 -3.98 -5.84 17.33
CA ILE A 25 -3.77 -6.99 16.45
C ILE A 25 -5.12 -7.54 16.01
N ASP A 26 -5.39 -7.43 14.72
CA ASP A 26 -6.52 -8.08 14.08
C ASP A 26 -6.05 -9.31 13.29
N THR A 27 -6.90 -10.32 13.21
CA THR A 27 -6.59 -11.60 12.55
C THR A 27 -7.73 -12.03 11.66
N ASP A 28 -7.40 -12.68 10.54
CA ASP A 28 -8.39 -13.16 9.57
C ASP A 28 -9.31 -12.01 9.12
N VAL A 29 -8.71 -10.88 8.72
CA VAL A 29 -9.41 -9.68 8.28
C VAL A 29 -9.71 -9.77 6.79
N PRO A 30 -10.97 -9.66 6.34
CA PRO A 30 -11.30 -9.57 4.93
C PRO A 30 -10.70 -8.31 4.30
N LEU A 31 -10.07 -8.43 3.13
CA LEU A 31 -9.53 -7.26 2.43
C LEU A 31 -10.63 -6.26 2.03
N ALA A 32 -11.86 -6.76 1.87
CA ALA A 32 -13.06 -5.97 1.64
C ALA A 32 -13.40 -4.97 2.77
N GLU A 33 -12.75 -5.05 3.93
CA GLU A 33 -12.88 -4.02 4.97
C GLU A 33 -12.15 -2.72 4.61
N PHE A 34 -11.19 -2.77 3.68
CA PHE A 34 -10.41 -1.61 3.22
C PHE A 34 -10.90 -1.05 1.89
N GLU A 35 -11.28 -1.91 0.94
CA GLU A 35 -11.84 -1.50 -0.35
C GLU A 35 -12.99 -2.44 -0.77
N ASP A 36 -14.12 -1.86 -1.17
CA ASP A 36 -15.27 -2.62 -1.68
C ASP A 36 -14.85 -3.50 -2.88
N ASP A 37 -15.37 -4.73 -2.94
CA ASP A 37 -15.06 -5.74 -3.96
C ASP A 37 -13.62 -6.30 -3.95
N ALA A 38 -12.75 -5.91 -3.00
CA ALA A 38 -11.42 -6.50 -2.86
C ALA A 38 -11.49 -7.96 -2.35
N GLU A 39 -10.86 -8.89 -3.08
CA GLU A 39 -10.85 -10.31 -2.74
C GLU A 39 -9.61 -10.69 -1.93
N GLY A 40 -9.81 -11.32 -0.76
CA GLY A 40 -8.71 -11.84 0.03
C GLY A 40 -8.98 -11.80 1.52
N MET A 41 -8.12 -12.49 2.26
CA MET A 41 -8.09 -12.48 3.72
C MET A 41 -6.66 -12.18 4.16
N LEU A 42 -6.51 -11.26 5.10
CA LEU A 42 -5.25 -10.93 5.75
C LEU A 42 -5.12 -11.75 7.02
N ASP A 43 -3.97 -12.42 7.20
CA ASP A 43 -3.83 -13.35 8.32
C ASP A 43 -3.65 -12.60 9.64
N VAL A 44 -2.80 -11.57 9.65
CA VAL A 44 -2.57 -10.68 10.79
C VAL A 44 -2.37 -9.25 10.30
N VAL A 45 -3.05 -8.31 10.95
CA VAL A 45 -2.90 -6.86 10.75
C VAL A 45 -2.53 -6.23 12.08
N VAL A 46 -1.46 -5.44 12.10
CA VAL A 46 -1.09 -4.61 13.25
C VAL A 46 -1.45 -3.18 12.96
N ASN A 47 -2.20 -2.57 13.87
CA ASN A 47 -2.73 -1.23 13.75
C ASN A 47 -2.08 -0.25 14.73
N VAL A 48 -2.12 1.02 14.36
CA VAL A 48 -1.90 2.15 15.29
C VAL A 48 -3.15 3.01 15.29
N LYS A 49 -3.37 3.71 16.40
CA LYS A 49 -4.40 4.74 16.46
C LYS A 49 -3.82 6.06 15.98
N ASP A 50 -4.46 6.66 14.99
CA ASP A 50 -4.11 7.97 14.49
C ASP A 50 -4.58 9.10 15.45
N SER A 51 -4.40 10.34 15.01
CA SER A 51 -4.82 11.53 15.79
C SER A 51 -6.34 11.67 15.97
N GLU A 52 -7.14 10.95 15.18
CA GLU A 52 -8.60 10.96 15.16
C GLU A 52 -9.21 9.71 15.83
N ASP A 53 -8.38 8.85 16.45
CA ASP A 53 -8.75 7.58 17.08
C ASP A 53 -9.22 6.49 16.08
N TYR A 54 -8.87 6.62 14.80
CA TYR A 54 -9.06 5.58 13.80
C TYR A 54 -7.87 4.62 13.80
N TYR A 55 -8.14 3.35 13.45
CA TYR A 55 -7.12 2.32 13.31
C TYR A 55 -6.52 2.39 11.90
N ALA A 56 -5.21 2.62 11.83
CA ALA A 56 -4.44 2.61 10.60
C ALA A 56 -3.48 1.40 10.58
N PRO A 57 -3.46 0.60 9.51
CA PRO A 57 -2.56 -0.55 9.41
C PRO A 57 -1.11 -0.10 9.23
N VAL A 58 -0.20 -0.64 10.04
CA VAL A 58 1.25 -0.35 9.96
C VAL A 58 2.09 -1.57 9.61
N MET A 59 1.52 -2.76 9.74
CA MET A 59 2.17 -4.01 9.36
C MET A 59 1.13 -5.08 9.03
N ILE A 60 1.31 -5.72 7.89
CA ILE A 60 0.48 -6.84 7.43
C ILE A 60 1.37 -8.08 7.33
N ILE A 61 0.90 -9.20 7.88
CA ILE A 61 1.65 -10.45 7.91
C ILE A 61 0.81 -11.55 7.27
N ARG A 62 1.40 -12.19 6.26
CA ARG A 62 0.89 -13.40 5.61
C ARG A 62 1.67 -14.60 6.11
N CYS A 63 0.95 -15.59 6.63
CA CYS A 63 1.48 -16.83 7.12
C CYS A 63 1.34 -17.94 6.07
N MET A 64 2.30 -18.84 6.02
CA MET A 64 2.25 -20.07 5.23
C MET A 64 2.42 -21.29 6.14
N ASP A 65 2.09 -22.48 5.64
CA ASP A 65 2.47 -23.72 6.30
C ASP A 65 4.01 -23.82 6.40
N GLU A 66 4.51 -24.34 7.52
CA GLU A 66 5.96 -24.38 7.81
C GLU A 66 6.77 -25.19 6.79
N ASP A 67 6.15 -26.18 6.16
CA ASP A 67 6.78 -27.03 5.15
C ASP A 67 6.81 -26.38 3.76
N VAL A 68 6.16 -25.23 3.58
CA VAL A 68 6.24 -24.43 2.35
C VAL A 68 7.48 -23.56 2.40
N LYS A 69 8.42 -23.81 1.48
CA LYS A 69 9.61 -22.96 1.33
C LYS A 69 9.24 -21.60 0.77
N LEU A 70 9.93 -20.55 1.24
CA LEU A 70 9.76 -19.21 0.70
C LEU A 70 10.52 -19.01 -0.64
N GLU A 71 10.32 -19.91 -1.61
CA GLU A 71 10.91 -19.84 -2.94
C GLU A 71 9.94 -20.32 -4.04
N GLY A 72 10.12 -19.84 -5.28
CA GLY A 72 9.43 -20.35 -6.47
C GLY A 72 8.04 -19.75 -6.72
N GLU A 73 7.26 -20.39 -7.60
CA GLU A 73 5.99 -19.86 -8.12
C GLU A 73 4.94 -19.62 -7.02
N THR A 74 4.88 -20.48 -6.00
CA THR A 74 3.93 -20.33 -4.89
C THR A 74 4.17 -19.02 -4.13
N VAL A 75 5.43 -18.64 -3.94
CA VAL A 75 5.80 -17.40 -3.25
C VAL A 75 5.53 -16.19 -4.11
N GLN A 76 5.81 -16.26 -5.41
CA GLN A 76 5.50 -15.16 -6.31
C GLN A 76 4.02 -14.77 -6.22
N LYS A 77 3.11 -15.75 -6.18
CA LYS A 77 1.67 -15.47 -5.99
C LYS A 77 1.33 -14.80 -4.66
N GLN A 78 2.10 -15.07 -3.60
CA GLN A 78 1.91 -14.38 -2.32
C GLN A 78 2.50 -12.97 -2.36
N ILE A 79 3.61 -12.76 -3.06
CA ILE A 79 4.20 -11.43 -3.29
C ILE A 79 3.22 -10.58 -4.09
N ASP A 80 2.71 -11.08 -5.23
CA ASP A 80 1.74 -10.38 -6.06
C ASP A 80 0.50 -9.98 -5.22
N PHE A 81 -0.01 -10.89 -4.39
CA PHE A 81 -1.11 -10.60 -3.46
C PHE A 81 -0.76 -9.52 -2.43
N LEU A 82 0.45 -9.55 -1.86
CA LEU A 82 0.88 -8.54 -0.90
C LEU A 82 1.06 -7.16 -1.55
N GLU A 83 1.50 -7.10 -2.81
CA GLU A 83 1.56 -5.86 -3.58
C GLU A 83 0.16 -5.26 -3.79
N ASP A 84 -0.84 -6.09 -4.11
CA ASP A 84 -2.24 -5.64 -4.20
C ASP A 84 -2.72 -5.10 -2.85
N VAL A 85 -2.42 -5.82 -1.76
CA VAL A 85 -2.78 -5.41 -0.40
C VAL A 85 -2.11 -4.08 -0.01
N ASP A 86 -0.86 -3.87 -0.40
CA ASP A 86 -0.12 -2.62 -0.14
C ASP A 86 -0.81 -1.43 -0.80
N ASN A 87 -1.20 -1.58 -2.07
CA ASN A 87 -1.91 -0.53 -2.82
C ASN A 87 -3.25 -0.16 -2.19
N ILE A 88 -3.92 -1.11 -1.55
CA ILE A 88 -5.24 -0.94 -0.93
C ILE A 88 -5.13 -0.35 0.48
N THR A 89 -4.25 -0.94 1.29
CA THR A 89 -4.17 -0.64 2.72
C THR A 89 -3.20 0.49 3.05
N MET A 90 -2.27 0.79 2.14
CA MET A 90 -1.14 1.69 2.35
C MET A 90 -0.35 1.36 3.62
N ALA A 91 -0.31 0.07 3.99
CA ALA A 91 0.37 -0.38 5.18
C ALA A 91 1.88 -0.16 5.05
N GLY A 92 2.52 0.36 6.11
CA GLY A 92 3.95 0.68 6.02
C GLY A 92 4.88 -0.53 5.82
N ARG A 93 4.40 -1.77 6.06
CA ARG A 93 5.20 -2.99 6.09
C ARG A 93 4.40 -4.23 5.68
N LEU A 94 5.03 -5.08 4.88
CA LEU A 94 4.48 -6.36 4.44
C LEU A 94 5.44 -7.49 4.81
N ILE A 95 4.88 -8.56 5.36
CA ILE A 95 5.65 -9.72 5.81
C ILE A 95 5.04 -10.99 5.24
N LEU A 96 5.88 -11.85 4.67
CA LEU A 96 5.54 -13.23 4.32
C LEU A 96 6.40 -14.18 5.15
N THR A 97 5.78 -15.11 5.88
CA THR A 97 6.52 -16.05 6.75
C THR A 97 5.89 -17.44 6.80
N ASN A 98 6.73 -18.47 6.85
CA ASN A 98 6.34 -19.85 7.19
C ASN A 98 6.68 -20.22 8.65
N GLY A 99 7.12 -19.24 9.45
CA GLY A 99 7.54 -19.42 10.85
C GLY A 99 8.98 -19.88 11.06
N ASN A 100 9.70 -20.26 9.99
CA ASN A 100 11.13 -20.55 10.00
C ASN A 100 11.93 -19.51 9.20
N GLU A 101 11.35 -19.02 8.11
CA GLU A 101 11.86 -18.03 7.19
C GLU A 101 10.90 -16.83 7.17
N MET A 102 11.42 -15.65 6.87
CA MET A 102 10.66 -14.41 6.76
C MET A 102 11.17 -13.62 5.56
N MET A 103 10.25 -13.10 4.75
CA MET A 103 10.49 -12.06 3.76
C MET A 103 9.82 -10.79 4.26
N TYR A 104 10.56 -9.69 4.29
CA TYR A 104 10.12 -8.40 4.81
C TYR A 104 10.31 -7.32 3.76
N ALA A 105 9.25 -6.58 3.44
CA ALA A 105 9.32 -5.36 2.64
C ALA A 105 8.80 -4.18 3.48
N ASP A 106 9.47 -3.04 3.37
CA ASP A 106 8.98 -1.77 3.89
C ASP A 106 8.72 -0.75 2.80
N TRP A 107 8.00 0.29 3.17
CA TRP A 107 7.65 1.43 2.32
C TRP A 107 8.85 2.15 1.69
N THR A 108 10.09 1.88 2.13
CA THR A 108 11.29 2.49 1.53
C THR A 108 11.79 1.75 0.27
N GLY A 109 11.20 0.58 -0.03
CA GLY A 109 11.40 -0.12 -1.30
C GLY A 109 12.76 -0.78 -1.47
N GLU A 110 13.55 -0.94 -0.41
CA GLU A 110 14.74 -1.78 -0.46
C GLU A 110 14.34 -3.26 -0.34
N GLU A 111 14.98 -4.10 -1.16
CA GLU A 111 14.67 -5.53 -1.40
C GLU A 111 14.24 -6.33 -0.16
N TYR A 112 13.42 -7.38 -0.37
CA TYR A 112 12.96 -8.28 0.70
C TYR A 112 14.11 -8.73 1.61
N ASN A 113 14.15 -8.22 2.84
CA ASN A 113 15.25 -8.47 3.76
C ASN A 113 14.94 -9.66 4.67
N THR A 114 15.69 -10.75 4.51
CA THR A 114 15.51 -11.98 5.29
C THR A 114 16.21 -11.96 6.65
N GLU A 115 17.03 -10.93 6.92
CA GLU A 115 17.80 -10.75 8.17
C GLU A 115 17.34 -9.52 8.99
N ALA A 116 16.32 -8.79 8.52
CA ALA A 116 15.83 -7.59 9.20
C ALA A 116 15.21 -7.91 10.56
N SER A 117 15.56 -7.09 11.57
CA SER A 117 14.82 -7.05 12.83
C SER A 117 13.58 -6.19 12.67
N LEU A 118 12.41 -6.74 12.99
CA LEU A 118 11.17 -5.97 12.98
C LEU A 118 11.19 -4.90 14.09
N PRO A 119 10.71 -3.68 13.82
CA PRO A 119 10.63 -2.62 14.82
C PRO A 119 9.65 -2.98 15.94
N THR A 120 9.91 -2.50 17.15
CA THR A 120 8.94 -2.59 18.26
C THR A 120 7.71 -1.75 17.98
N TYR A 121 6.59 -2.03 18.67
CA TYR A 121 5.35 -1.28 18.53
C TYR A 121 5.53 0.23 18.71
N ASP A 122 6.23 0.67 19.78
CA ASP A 122 6.50 2.09 20.04
C ASP A 122 7.24 2.76 18.88
N GLN A 123 8.13 2.02 18.21
CA GLN A 123 8.88 2.52 17.07
C GLN A 123 7.98 2.64 15.83
N MET A 124 7.10 1.67 15.58
CA MET A 124 6.10 1.76 14.51
C MET A 124 5.16 2.94 14.70
N VAL A 125 4.66 3.15 15.92
CA VAL A 125 3.80 4.30 16.28
C VAL A 125 4.52 5.61 16.00
N LYS A 126 5.78 5.72 16.44
CA LYS A 126 6.58 6.94 16.22
C LYS A 126 6.77 7.22 14.73
N GLU A 127 7.16 6.22 13.96
CA GLU A 127 7.39 6.36 12.51
C GLU A 127 6.10 6.74 11.76
N PHE A 128 4.96 6.17 12.15
CA PHE A 128 3.66 6.52 11.59
C PHE A 128 3.36 8.02 11.73
N PHE A 129 3.46 8.57 12.94
CA PHE A 129 3.20 10.00 13.17
C PHE A 129 4.25 10.90 12.50
N GLU A 130 5.52 10.50 12.45
CA GLU A 130 6.55 11.25 11.71
C GLU A 130 6.26 11.30 10.20
N MET A 131 5.67 10.24 9.65
CA MET A 131 5.25 10.22 8.24
C MET A 131 4.00 11.06 8.01
N GLU A 132 2.99 10.99 8.88
CA GLU A 132 1.80 11.84 8.80
C GLU A 132 2.17 13.34 8.83
N GLU A 133 3.08 13.74 9.71
CA GLU A 133 3.55 15.14 9.79
C GLU A 133 4.24 15.57 8.50
N LYS A 134 5.16 14.76 7.96
CA LYS A 134 5.83 15.06 6.69
C LYS A 134 4.85 15.15 5.52
N MET A 135 3.83 14.28 5.48
CA MET A 135 2.82 14.29 4.44
C MET A 135 1.98 15.57 4.51
N LYS A 136 1.57 16.00 5.71
CA LYS A 136 0.86 17.27 5.94
C LYS A 136 1.71 18.48 5.56
N GLU A 137 3.01 18.47 5.84
CA GLU A 137 3.94 19.53 5.43
C GLU A 137 4.05 19.61 3.90
N LEU A 138 4.21 18.48 3.22
CA LEU A 138 4.23 18.41 1.76
C LEU A 138 2.92 18.88 1.14
N GLU A 139 1.77 18.45 1.66
CA GLU A 139 0.45 18.93 1.21
C GLU A 139 0.32 20.45 1.39
N ALA A 140 0.76 20.98 2.53
CA ALA A 140 0.72 22.42 2.81
C ALA A 140 1.65 23.24 1.90
N GLU A 141 2.82 22.70 1.53
CA GLU A 141 3.73 23.31 0.55
C GLU A 141 3.12 23.29 -0.86
N HIS A 142 2.37 22.25 -1.22
CA HIS A 142 1.70 22.13 -2.51
C HIS A 142 0.38 22.95 -2.60
N HIS A 143 -0.21 23.31 -1.46
CA HIS A 143 -1.34 24.24 -1.38
C HIS A 143 -0.97 25.73 -1.57
N HIS A 144 0.31 26.04 -1.84
CA HIS A 144 0.78 27.38 -2.22
C HIS A 144 1.07 27.57 -3.72
N GLU A 145 0.49 26.75 -4.59
CA GLU A 145 0.32 27.08 -6.02
C GLU A 145 -1.16 27.04 -6.49
N GLU A 146 -2.12 27.37 -5.64
CA GLU A 146 -3.37 28.01 -6.12
C GLU A 146 -3.11 29.48 -6.49
N GLY A 147 -2.24 29.64 -7.49
CA GLY A 147 -1.89 30.88 -8.15
C GLY A 147 -1.57 30.69 -9.63
N CYS A 148 -1.76 29.49 -10.19
CA CYS A 148 -1.82 29.33 -11.64
C CYS A 148 -3.20 29.82 -12.09
N GLY A 149 -3.27 31.10 -12.48
CA GLY A 149 -4.46 31.72 -13.03
C GLY A 149 -5.02 30.91 -14.19
N CYS A 150 -6.06 30.11 -13.91
CA CYS A 150 -7.03 29.69 -14.91
C CYS A 150 -7.77 30.95 -15.37
N GLY A 151 -7.12 31.69 -16.27
CA GLY A 151 -7.77 32.61 -17.17
C GLY A 151 -8.67 31.81 -18.11
N HIS A 152 -9.79 31.33 -17.61
CA HIS A 152 -10.91 30.91 -18.43
C HIS A 152 -11.47 32.14 -19.15
N ASN A 153 -10.84 32.49 -20.27
CA ASN A 153 -11.52 33.19 -21.35
C ASN A 153 -11.72 32.18 -22.47
N HIS A 154 -12.77 31.35 -22.34
CA HIS A 154 -13.40 30.79 -23.52
C HIS A 154 -14.25 31.90 -24.18
N GLU A 155 -13.58 32.85 -24.82
CA GLU A 155 -14.19 33.54 -25.95
C GLU A 155 -14.12 32.58 -27.13
N HIS A 156 -15.29 32.12 -27.57
CA HIS A 156 -15.44 31.52 -28.89
C HIS A 156 -15.00 32.55 -29.93
N ASN A 157 -13.78 32.38 -30.44
CA ASN A 157 -13.40 32.91 -31.74
C ASN A 157 -12.52 31.89 -32.45
N GLU A 158 -12.72 31.90 -33.74
CA GLU A 158 -12.43 30.84 -34.68
C GLU A 158 -10.92 30.65 -34.92
N ASP A 159 -10.62 29.50 -35.51
CA ASP A 159 -9.39 29.20 -36.26
C ASP A 159 -8.09 29.01 -35.47
N HIS A 160 -7.76 27.75 -35.19
CA HIS A 160 -6.43 27.23 -35.54
C HIS A 160 -6.43 25.68 -35.53
N GLU A 161 -6.49 25.10 -36.72
CA GLU A 161 -6.20 23.69 -36.99
C GLU A 161 -4.77 23.34 -36.58
N CYS A 162 -4.61 22.28 -35.78
CA CYS A 162 -3.34 21.54 -35.71
C CYS A 162 -3.59 20.11 -36.15
N GLY A 163 -3.72 19.93 -37.47
CA GLY A 163 -3.76 18.64 -38.14
C GLY A 163 -2.48 18.43 -38.94
N CYS A 164 -1.47 17.80 -38.35
CA CYS A 164 -0.35 17.27 -39.11
C CYS A 164 -0.75 15.97 -39.80
N ASN A 165 -1.11 16.02 -41.08
CA ASN A 165 -0.61 15.08 -42.09
C ASN A 165 -1.00 15.54 -43.50
N HIS A 166 0.01 15.94 -44.26
CA HIS A 166 -0.04 15.96 -45.71
C HIS A 166 0.25 14.53 -46.17
N GLU A 167 -0.71 13.86 -46.79
CA GLU A 167 -0.49 13.09 -48.02
C GLU A 167 -1.83 12.57 -48.56
N ASP A 168 -2.01 12.78 -49.86
CA ASP A 168 -3.02 12.19 -50.73
C ASP A 168 -4.50 12.52 -50.49
N GLY A 169 -4.93 13.53 -51.25
CA GLY A 169 -5.92 13.22 -52.29
C GLY A 169 -7.39 13.24 -51.86
N GLY A 170 -8.03 14.38 -52.09
CA GLY A 170 -9.24 14.37 -52.90
C GLY A 170 -10.52 14.82 -52.22
N CYS A 171 -11.16 15.78 -52.90
CA CYS A 171 -12.60 15.94 -53.04
C CYS A 171 -13.32 16.51 -51.80
N CYS A 172 -14.24 17.47 -51.87
CA CYS A 172 -14.82 18.19 -52.99
C CYS A 172 -15.65 19.36 -52.41
N LYS A 173 -15.48 20.54 -53.02
CA LYS A 173 -16.53 21.43 -53.55
C LYS A 173 -17.70 21.92 -52.68
N ASP A 174 -17.81 23.25 -52.74
CA ASP A 174 -19.00 24.07 -52.98
C ASP A 174 -20.11 24.11 -51.91
N LYS A 175 -20.33 25.32 -51.37
CA LYS A 175 -21.63 26.01 -51.46
C LYS A 175 -21.52 27.50 -51.13
N HIS A 176 -21.83 28.27 -52.17
CA HIS A 176 -22.28 29.68 -52.23
C HIS A 176 -21.34 30.81 -51.85
#